data_AF-A0A656YWL6-F1
#
_entry.id   AF-A0A656YWL6-F1
#
_cell.length_a   1.000
_cell.length_b   1.000
_cell.length_c   1.000
_cell.angle_alpha   90.00
_cell.angle_beta   90.00
_cell.angle_gamma   90.00
#
_symmetry.space_group_name_H-M   'P 1'
#
loop_
_entity.id
_entity.type
_entity.pdbx_description
1 polymer ?
#
loop_
_entity_poly.entity_id
_entity_poly.type
_entity_poly.pdbx_seq_one_letter_code
_entity_poly.pdbx_strand_id
1 'polypeptide(L)'
;MFGGRGGFDSKQLRKMMKQMGIEMEELSGVEEVTIKMSDKELVFTDPEVQLTEAQGQKTYQIIGKPTERELGPEISDEDVKMVVEQTDVDEETARKALEETEGDIAQAIVNLGES
;
A
#
# COMPACT_ATOMS: atom_id res chain seq x y z
N MET A 1 4.86 45.69 -6.83
CA MET A 1 3.71 45.52 -7.74
C MET A 1 3.85 44.18 -8.45
N PHE A 2 3.10 43.16 -8.03
CA PHE A 2 2.81 41.98 -8.86
C PHE A 2 1.31 41.73 -8.74
N GLY A 3 0.56 42.51 -9.51
CA GLY A 3 -0.87 42.32 -9.72
C GLY A 3 -1.08 41.36 -10.88
N GLY A 4 -1.94 40.37 -10.68
CA GLY A 4 -2.27 39.40 -11.73
C GLY A 4 -3.10 38.23 -11.21
N ARG A 5 -4.21 38.52 -10.53
CA ARG A 5 -5.31 37.56 -10.35
C ARG A 5 -5.92 37.31 -11.73
N GLY A 6 -5.49 36.23 -12.37
CA GLY A 6 -6.05 35.71 -13.60
C GLY A 6 -5.46 34.33 -13.79
N GLY A 7 -6.07 33.32 -13.17
CA GLY A 7 -5.68 31.93 -13.39
C GLY A 7 -5.69 31.69 -14.90
N PHE A 8 -4.55 31.28 -15.44
CA PHE A 8 -4.46 30.81 -16.82
C PHE A 8 -5.60 29.83 -17.06
N ASP A 9 -6.35 30.02 -18.15
CA ASP A 9 -7.46 29.14 -18.52
C ASP A 9 -6.95 27.69 -18.53
N SER A 10 -7.52 26.86 -17.67
CA SER A 10 -7.08 25.49 -17.44
C SER A 10 -7.14 24.66 -18.74
N LYS A 11 -8.00 25.03 -19.70
CA LYS A 11 -8.07 24.39 -21.02
C LYS A 11 -6.91 24.81 -21.91
N GLN A 12 -6.48 26.07 -21.85
CA GLN A 12 -5.34 26.57 -22.61
C GLN A 12 -4.03 25.94 -22.11
N LEU A 13 -3.87 25.79 -20.79
CA LEU A 13 -2.75 25.09 -20.18
C LEU A 13 -2.71 23.61 -20.57
N ARG A 14 -3.85 22.90 -20.48
CA ARG A 14 -3.95 21.49 -20.89
C ARG A 14 -3.58 21.30 -22.37
N LYS A 15 -4.03 22.21 -23.25
CA LYS A 15 -3.69 22.17 -24.68
C LYS A 15 -2.20 22.35 -24.93
N MET A 16 -1.56 23.28 -24.22
CA MET A 16 -0.12 23.52 -24.31
C MET A 16 0.70 22.31 -23.82
N MET A 17 0.31 21.72 -22.68
CA MET A 17 0.95 20.52 -22.13
C MET A 17 0.85 19.33 -23.08
N LYS A 18 -0.33 19.13 -23.70
CA LYS A 18 -0.53 18.08 -24.70
C LYS A 18 0.38 18.25 -25.92
N GLN A 19 0.64 19.48 -26.37
CA GLN A 19 1.59 19.75 -27.46
C GLN A 19 3.05 19.43 -27.07
N MET A 20 3.37 19.47 -25.78
CA MET A 20 4.68 19.08 -25.24
C MET A 20 4.77 17.56 -24.96
N GLY A 21 3.75 16.79 -25.33
CA GLY A 21 3.70 15.34 -25.07
C GLY A 21 3.42 14.98 -23.61
N ILE A 22 2.83 15.91 -22.85
CA ILE A 22 2.38 15.69 -21.47
C ILE A 22 0.87 15.53 -21.47
N GLU A 23 0.40 14.36 -21.05
CA GLU A 23 -1.02 14.07 -20.88
C GLU A 23 -1.39 14.11 -19.40
N MET A 24 -2.52 14.74 -19.07
CA MET A 24 -3.03 14.84 -17.71
C MET A 24 -4.49 14.40 -17.69
N GLU A 25 -4.79 13.48 -16.79
CA GLU A 25 -6.09 12.86 -16.60
C GLU A 25 -6.44 12.80 -15.12
N GLU A 26 -7.71 13.04 -14.80
CA GLU A 26 -8.25 12.77 -13.47
C GLU A 26 -8.88 11.38 -13.51
N LEU A 27 -8.47 10.50 -12.60
CA LEU A 27 -9.00 9.14 -12.53
C LEU A 27 -10.31 9.15 -11.74
N SER A 28 -11.41 8.96 -12.46
CA SER A 28 -12.74 8.88 -11.85
C SER A 28 -13.03 7.50 -11.27
N GLY A 29 -13.68 7.44 -10.11
CA GLY A 29 -14.13 6.19 -9.50
C GLY A 29 -13.03 5.37 -8.82
N VAL A 30 -12.00 6.04 -8.30
CA VAL A 30 -10.98 5.40 -7.46
C VAL A 30 -11.57 5.16 -6.07
N GLU A 31 -11.82 3.90 -5.73
CA GLU A 31 -12.37 3.52 -4.42
C GLU A 31 -11.29 3.48 -3.32
N GLU A 32 -10.08 3.03 -3.66
CA GLU A 32 -9.00 2.87 -2.70
C GLU A 32 -7.62 3.05 -3.36
N VAL A 33 -6.68 3.66 -2.64
CA VAL A 33 -5.25 3.56 -2.90
C VAL A 33 -4.55 3.07 -1.65
N THR A 34 -3.77 1.99 -1.77
CA THR A 34 -2.98 1.43 -0.67
C THR A 34 -1.48 1.57 -0.98
N ILE A 35 -0.76 2.31 -0.12
CA ILE A 35 0.70 2.40 -0.17
C ILE A 35 1.26 1.41 0.86
N LYS A 36 1.85 0.31 0.36
CA LYS A 36 2.50 -0.69 1.21
C LYS A 36 3.95 -0.31 1.51
N MET A 37 4.29 -0.28 2.78
CA MET A 37 5.66 -0.17 3.29
C MET A 37 6.04 -1.47 3.99
N SER A 38 7.28 -1.56 4.48
CA SER A 38 7.79 -2.77 5.15
C SER A 38 7.08 -3.08 6.47
N ASP A 39 6.57 -2.07 7.15
CA ASP A 39 6.05 -2.13 8.53
C ASP A 39 4.55 -1.82 8.62
N LYS A 40 4.01 -1.12 7.62
CA LYS A 40 2.61 -0.69 7.62
C LYS A 40 2.11 -0.39 6.21
N GLU A 41 0.82 -0.17 6.11
CA GLU A 41 0.15 0.33 4.92
C GLU A 41 -0.54 1.66 5.21
N LEU A 42 -0.49 2.58 4.24
CA LEU A 42 -1.35 3.76 4.22
C LEU A 42 -2.50 3.50 3.27
N VAL A 43 -3.71 3.45 3.83
CA VAL A 43 -4.94 3.20 3.08
C VAL A 43 -5.69 4.51 2.90
N PHE A 44 -5.87 4.92 1.65
CA PHE A 44 -6.67 6.09 1.27
C PHE A 44 -8.01 5.59 0.72
N THR A 45 -9.11 5.82 1.42
CA THR A 45 -10.47 5.53 0.94
C THR A 45 -11.03 6.73 0.17
N ASP A 46 -11.64 6.47 -0.99
CA ASP A 46 -12.18 7.46 -1.93
C ASP A 46 -11.22 8.65 -2.22
N PRO A 47 -9.95 8.40 -2.60
CA PRO A 47 -9.00 9.49 -2.87
C PRO A 47 -9.27 10.17 -4.21
N GLU A 48 -8.90 11.45 -4.30
CA GLU A 48 -8.74 12.12 -5.60
C GLU A 48 -7.38 11.73 -6.18
N VAL A 49 -7.37 11.16 -7.40
CA VAL A 49 -6.14 10.74 -8.08
C VAL A 49 -6.01 11.40 -9.44
N GLN A 50 -4.87 12.06 -9.66
CA GLN A 50 -4.51 12.64 -10.95
C GLN A 50 -3.34 11.88 -11.57
N LEU A 51 -3.48 11.45 -12.83
CA LEU A 51 -2.45 10.82 -13.64
C LEU A 51 -1.82 11.86 -14.57
N THR A 52 -0.50 11.98 -14.52
CA THR A 52 0.30 12.69 -15.51
C THR A 52 1.21 11.71 -16.24
N GLU A 53 1.13 11.66 -17.57
CA GLU A 53 2.04 10.89 -18.42
C GLU A 53 2.96 11.83 -19.20
N ALA A 54 4.27 11.63 -19.07
CA ALA A 54 5.28 12.39 -19.81
C ALA A 54 6.42 11.45 -20.22
N GLN A 55 6.79 11.45 -21.50
CA GLN A 55 7.91 10.64 -22.02
C GLN A 55 7.80 9.12 -21.69
N GLY A 56 6.58 8.60 -21.58
CA GLY A 56 6.31 7.20 -21.21
C GLY A 56 6.39 6.90 -19.71
N GLN A 57 6.67 7.91 -18.88
CA GLN A 57 6.61 7.80 -17.43
C GLN A 57 5.27 8.30 -16.91
N LYS A 58 4.62 7.49 -16.07
CA LYS A 58 3.37 7.83 -15.39
C LYS A 58 3.64 8.29 -13.96
N THR A 59 3.04 9.42 -13.59
CA THR A 59 3.07 9.98 -12.24
C THR A 59 1.64 10.07 -11.73
N TYR A 60 1.38 9.52 -10.54
CA TYR A 60 0.09 9.59 -9.88
C TYR A 60 0.19 10.54 -8.68
N GLN A 61 -0.68 11.54 -8.64
CA GLN A 61 -0.84 12.42 -7.50
C GLN A 61 -2.09 12.01 -6.73
N ILE A 62 -1.90 11.58 -5.48
CA ILE A 62 -2.96 11.12 -4.60
C ILE A 62 -3.26 12.22 -3.58
N ILE A 63 -4.51 12.67 -3.51
CA ILE A 63 -4.98 13.68 -2.57
C ILE A 63 -6.05 13.03 -1.70
N GLY A 64 -5.77 12.93 -0.40
CA GLY A 64 -6.68 12.30 0.56
C GLY A 64 -6.04 12.22 1.94
N LYS A 65 -6.81 11.74 2.92
CA LYS A 65 -6.30 11.44 4.27
C LYS A 65 -6.17 9.92 4.41
N PRO A 66 -4.95 9.39 4.65
CA PRO A 66 -4.78 7.97 4.86
C PRO A 66 -5.14 7.56 6.29
N THR A 67 -5.55 6.30 6.44
CA THR A 67 -5.49 5.56 7.71
C THR A 67 -4.28 4.63 7.69
N GLU A 68 -3.57 4.50 8.81
CA GLU A 68 -2.48 3.53 8.95
C GLU A 68 -3.06 2.16 9.30
N ARG A 69 -2.61 1.12 8.60
CA ARG A 69 -2.85 -0.30 8.92
C ARG A 69 -1.51 -0.94 9.20
N GLU A 70 -1.28 -1.43 10.41
CA GLU A 70 -0.10 -2.25 10.69
C GLU A 70 -0.19 -3.53 9.86
N LEU A 71 0.93 -3.91 9.24
CA LEU A 71 1.02 -5.22 8.63
C LEU A 71 1.16 -6.21 9.78
N GLY A 72 0.26 -7.20 9.84
CA GLY A 72 0.48 -8.35 10.71
C GLY A 72 1.85 -8.98 10.41
N PRO A 73 2.39 -9.80 11.33
CA PRO A 73 3.69 -10.42 11.14
C PRO A 73 3.79 -11.09 9.77
N GLU A 74 4.89 -10.86 9.04
CA GLU A 74 5.17 -11.62 7.82
C GLU A 74 5.49 -13.06 8.22
N ILE A 75 4.49 -13.93 8.08
CA ILE A 75 4.64 -15.35 8.36
C ILE A 75 4.97 -16.06 7.06
N SER A 76 6.23 -16.46 6.94
CA SER A 76 6.70 -17.23 5.78
C SER A 76 6.28 -18.71 5.90
N ASP A 77 6.13 -19.38 4.77
CA ASP A 77 5.85 -20.82 4.76
C ASP A 77 7.02 -21.64 5.34
N GLU A 78 8.22 -21.08 5.39
CA GLU A 78 9.39 -21.70 6.02
C GLU A 78 9.24 -21.68 7.55
N ASP A 79 8.81 -20.54 8.12
CA ASP A 79 8.56 -20.42 9.57
C ASP A 79 7.43 -21.35 10.00
N VAL A 80 6.34 -21.43 9.22
CA VAL A 80 5.23 -22.37 9.47
C VAL A 80 5.73 -23.81 9.47
N LYS A 81 6.56 -24.20 8.49
CA LYS A 81 7.15 -25.54 8.44
C LYS A 81 8.03 -25.85 9.64
N MET A 82 8.86 -24.90 10.08
CA MET A 82 9.69 -25.09 11.28
C MET A 82 8.81 -25.34 12.50
N VAL A 83 7.71 -24.60 12.67
CA VAL A 83 6.78 -24.83 13.78
C VAL A 83 6.11 -26.20 13.67
N VAL A 84 5.60 -26.58 12.50
CA VAL A 84 5.00 -27.90 12.24
C VAL A 84 5.97 -29.04 12.57
N GLU A 85 7.22 -28.96 12.08
CA GLU A 85 8.24 -29.99 12.32
C GLU A 85 8.61 -30.15 13.80
N GLN A 86 8.55 -29.07 14.59
CA GLN A 86 8.91 -29.09 16.00
C GLN A 86 7.75 -29.43 16.94
N THR A 87 6.50 -29.20 16.52
CA THR A 87 5.31 -29.30 17.38
C THR A 87 4.30 -30.37 16.94
N ASP A 88 4.50 -30.99 15.77
CA ASP A 88 3.64 -32.04 15.18
C ASP A 88 2.16 -31.61 15.01
N VAL A 89 1.91 -30.31 14.84
CA VAL A 89 0.59 -29.74 14.54
C VAL A 89 0.40 -29.54 13.03
N ASP A 90 -0.83 -29.29 12.59
CA ASP A 90 -1.12 -28.93 11.21
C ASP A 90 -0.70 -27.48 10.87
N GLU A 91 -0.54 -27.19 9.57
CA GLU A 91 -0.08 -25.87 9.10
C GLU A 91 -1.01 -24.71 9.51
N GLU A 92 -2.33 -24.94 9.65
CA GLU A 92 -3.28 -23.91 10.07
C GLU A 92 -3.03 -23.52 11.53
N THR A 93 -2.88 -24.53 12.39
CA THR A 93 -2.53 -24.33 13.81
C THR A 93 -1.18 -23.65 13.97
N ALA A 94 -0.16 -24.07 13.22
CA ALA A 94 1.17 -23.47 13.25
C ALA A 94 1.18 -22.01 12.78
N ARG A 95 0.48 -21.71 11.68
CA ARG A 95 0.34 -20.35 11.17
C ARG A 95 -0.36 -19.45 12.18
N LYS A 96 -1.44 -19.92 12.80
CA LYS A 96 -2.15 -19.17 13.83
C LYS A 96 -1.27 -18.88 15.06
N ALA A 97 -0.47 -19.85 15.51
CA ALA A 97 0.46 -19.64 16.61
C ALA A 97 1.49 -18.55 16.29
N LEU A 98 2.01 -18.52 15.06
CA LEU A 98 2.91 -17.47 14.59
C LEU A 98 2.22 -16.10 14.48
N GLU A 99 0.93 -16.05 14.14
CA GLU A 99 0.14 -14.80 14.14
C GLU A 99 -0.02 -14.25 15.57
N GLU A 100 -0.31 -15.14 16.53
CA GLU A 100 -0.48 -14.80 17.94
C GLU A 100 0.83 -14.39 18.63
N THR A 101 1.98 -14.87 18.13
CA THR A 101 3.31 -14.52 18.65
C THR A 101 4.03 -13.45 17.84
N GLU A 102 3.31 -12.73 16.98
CA GLU A 102 3.89 -11.65 16.16
C GLU A 102 5.11 -12.11 15.33
N GLY A 103 5.08 -13.37 14.86
CA GLY A 103 6.14 -13.99 14.07
C GLY A 103 7.29 -14.59 14.88
N ASP A 104 7.23 -14.60 16.22
CA ASP A 104 8.25 -15.26 17.04
C ASP A 104 8.07 -16.79 17.00
N ILE A 105 8.95 -17.44 16.22
CA ILE A 105 8.98 -18.89 16.02
C ILE A 105 9.25 -19.64 17.33
N ALA A 106 10.18 -19.16 18.14
CA ALA A 106 10.55 -19.83 19.38
C ALA A 106 9.40 -19.79 20.38
N GLN A 107 8.76 -18.63 20.51
CA GLN A 107 7.57 -18.49 21.35
C GLN A 107 6.40 -19.32 20.83
N ALA A 108 6.19 -19.39 19.51
CA ALA A 108 5.14 -20.21 18.90
C ALA A 108 5.34 -21.71 19.21
N ILE A 109 6.57 -22.21 19.06
CA ILE A 109 6.92 -23.61 19.39
C ILE A 109 6.69 -23.90 20.87
N VAL A 110 7.10 -22.99 21.77
CA VAL A 110 6.88 -23.15 23.21
C VAL A 110 5.38 -23.20 23.54
N ASN A 111 4.58 -22.28 23.00
CA ASN A 111 3.15 -22.23 23.26
C ASN A 111 2.42 -23.52 22.81
N LEU A 112 2.82 -24.08 21.67
CA LEU A 112 2.24 -25.32 21.14
C LEU A 112 2.77 -26.58 21.84
N GLY A 113 4.05 -26.60 22.24
CA GLY A 113 4.68 -27.74 22.91
C GLY A 113 4.32 -27.91 24.39
N GLU A 114 3.80 -26.87 25.04
CA GLU A 114 3.25 -26.94 26.41
C GLU A 114 1.76 -27.36 26.46
N SER A 115 1.14 -27.67 25.31
CA SER A 115 -0.27 -28.10 25.20
C SER A 115 -0.48 -29.61 25.19
#